data_AF-L0GXF4-F1
#
_entry.id   AF-L0GXF4-F1
#
_cell.length_a   1.000
_cell.length_b   1.000
_cell.length_c   1.000
_cell.angle_alpha   90.00
_cell.angle_beta   90.00
_cell.angle_gamma   90.00
#
_symmetry.space_group_name_H-M   'P 1'
#
loop_
_entity.id
_entity.type
_entity.pdbx_description
1 polymer ?
#
loop_
_entity_poly.entity_id
_entity_poly.type
_entity_poly.pdbx_seq_one_letter_code
_entity_poly.pdbx_strand_id
1 'polypeptide(L)'
;MSQEQALVGPDWDSPVQLTLTPALMIHALMATATAVHTGWESCIEEGLVVSSLIAMDEGAGHYVRLVEQEYDDENDPEIAWHDWTLEIRIGRVLTTGHWQAPVGGALLEWEWHAREAEQAFERACVLLGRRVSRGLVVVEPQQSEGPVRSTRH
;
A
#
# COMPACT_ATOMS: atom_id res chain seq x y z
N MET A 1 47.42 -7.81 28.04
CA MET A 1 46.43 -6.90 27.45
C MET A 1 46.29 -7.28 26.00
N SER A 2 45.17 -7.93 25.69
CA SER A 2 44.88 -8.69 24.48
C SER A 2 44.62 -7.76 23.29
N GLN A 3 45.45 -7.91 22.25
CA GLN A 3 45.22 -7.33 20.94
C GLN A 3 44.11 -8.09 20.21
N GLU A 4 43.32 -7.32 19.45
CA GLU A 4 42.41 -7.74 18.38
C GLU A 4 41.18 -8.55 18.82
N GLN A 5 40.17 -7.82 19.30
CA GLN A 5 38.79 -8.10 18.93
C GLN A 5 38.73 -8.08 17.40
N ALA A 6 38.89 -9.25 16.79
CA ALA A 6 38.55 -9.45 15.39
C ALA A 6 37.14 -8.89 15.18
N LEU A 7 37.04 -7.93 14.26
CA LEU A 7 35.77 -7.39 13.77
C LEU A 7 35.01 -8.53 13.08
N VAL A 8 34.36 -9.38 13.88
CA VAL A 8 33.42 -10.38 13.36
C VAL A 8 32.24 -9.55 12.87
N GLY A 9 32.14 -9.40 11.55
CA GLY A 9 30.98 -8.81 10.91
C GLY A 9 29.70 -9.55 11.31
N PRO A 10 28.52 -8.97 11.05
CA PRO A 10 27.25 -9.63 11.36
C PRO A 10 27.19 -11.02 10.70
N ASP A 11 26.70 -12.00 11.44
CA ASP A 11 26.41 -13.33 10.92
C ASP A 11 25.23 -13.23 9.95
N TRP A 12 25.51 -13.41 8.66
CA TRP A 12 24.53 -13.37 7.58
C TRP A 12 23.93 -14.74 7.27
N ASP A 13 24.51 -15.81 7.81
CA ASP A 13 24.17 -17.19 7.46
C ASP A 13 23.16 -17.80 8.45
N SER A 14 23.11 -17.29 9.69
CA SER A 14 22.13 -17.74 10.68
C SER A 14 20.69 -17.33 10.31
N PRO A 15 19.73 -18.27 10.28
CA PRO A 15 18.33 -17.94 10.05
C PRO A 15 17.78 -17.13 11.24
N VAL A 16 17.19 -15.97 10.94
CA VAL A 16 16.54 -15.13 11.94
C VAL A 16 15.08 -15.54 12.09
N GLN A 17 14.65 -15.84 13.31
CA GLN A 17 13.24 -15.99 13.65
C GLN A 17 12.72 -14.67 14.21
N LEU A 18 11.70 -14.10 13.57
CA LEU A 18 11.04 -12.87 14.01
C LEU A 18 9.62 -13.18 14.46
N THR A 19 9.22 -12.65 15.61
CA THR A 19 7.81 -12.61 16.01
C THR A 19 7.20 -11.31 15.48
N LEU A 20 6.32 -11.43 14.49
CA LEU A 20 5.58 -10.29 13.98
C LEU A 20 4.42 -9.96 14.93
N THR A 21 4.37 -8.71 15.40
CA THR A 21 3.23 -8.20 16.17
C THR A 21 2.60 -7.03 15.43
N PRO A 22 1.29 -6.75 15.61
CA PRO A 22 0.69 -5.55 15.01
C PRO A 22 1.42 -4.26 15.40
N ALA A 23 1.87 -4.13 16.66
CA ALA A 23 2.64 -2.98 17.12
C ALA A 23 3.96 -2.81 16.34
N LEU A 24 4.68 -3.90 16.06
CA LEU A 24 5.88 -3.86 15.24
C LEU A 24 5.58 -3.40 13.81
N MET A 25 4.49 -3.92 13.20
CA MET A 25 4.08 -3.50 11.86
C MET A 25 3.71 -2.03 11.81
N ILE A 26 2.90 -1.55 12.77
CA ILE A 26 2.51 -0.15 12.88
C ILE A 26 3.74 0.75 12.96
N HIS A 27 4.68 0.42 13.86
CA HIS A 27 5.89 1.21 14.02
C HIS A 27 6.80 1.16 12.77
N ALA A 28 6.94 0.01 12.12
CA ALA A 28 7.85 -0.15 10.99
C ALA A 28 7.29 0.38 9.66
N LEU A 29 5.97 0.32 9.47
CA LEU A 29 5.31 0.57 8.19
C LEU A 29 4.39 1.79 8.20
N MET A 30 3.81 2.15 9.35
CA MET A 30 2.72 3.14 9.45
C MET A 30 3.05 4.28 10.41
N ALA A 31 4.34 4.53 10.70
CA ALA A 31 4.76 5.55 11.66
C ALA A 31 4.31 6.97 11.30
N THR A 32 4.06 7.23 10.02
CA THR A 32 3.61 8.53 9.49
C THR A 32 2.11 8.59 9.21
N ALA A 33 1.37 7.50 9.46
CA ALA A 33 -0.07 7.47 9.27
C ALA A 33 -0.76 8.40 10.28
N THR A 34 -1.81 9.09 9.83
CA THR A 34 -2.66 9.95 10.66
C THR A 34 -3.39 9.14 11.72
N ALA A 35 -3.83 7.93 11.36
CA ALA A 35 -4.46 7.00 12.28
C ALA A 35 -4.05 5.55 11.96
N VAL A 36 -3.98 4.73 13.01
CA VAL A 36 -3.66 3.30 12.90
C VAL A 36 -4.54 2.50 13.84
N HIS A 37 -5.01 1.35 13.39
CA HIS A 37 -5.80 0.45 14.23
C HIS A 37 -5.69 -0.99 13.74
N THR A 38 -6.28 -1.90 14.52
CA THR A 38 -6.38 -3.31 14.19
C THR A 38 -7.82 -3.76 14.27
N GLY A 39 -8.21 -4.70 13.41
CA GLY A 39 -9.56 -5.23 13.36
C GLY A 39 -9.62 -6.69 12.93
N TRP A 40 -10.82 -7.26 13.00
CA TRP A 40 -11.14 -8.57 12.41
C TRP A 40 -11.75 -8.44 11.00
N GLU A 41 -12.32 -7.26 10.72
CA GLU A 41 -13.01 -6.90 9.49
C GLU A 41 -12.45 -5.58 8.96
N SER A 42 -12.59 -5.38 7.65
CA SER A 42 -12.12 -4.16 6.99
C SER A 42 -13.00 -2.98 7.41
N CYS A 43 -12.37 -1.82 7.63
CA CYS A 43 -13.08 -0.56 7.82
C CYS A 43 -13.28 0.20 6.49
N ILE A 44 -12.84 -0.36 5.36
CA ILE A 44 -13.01 0.23 4.04
C ILE A 44 -14.42 -0.05 3.55
N GLU A 45 -15.14 1.00 3.17
CA GLU A 45 -16.45 0.88 2.52
C GLU A 45 -16.27 0.83 1.01
N GLU A 46 -16.57 -0.33 0.40
CA GLU A 46 -16.32 -0.57 -1.05
C GLU A 46 -17.04 0.42 -1.98
N GLY A 47 -18.13 1.06 -1.53
CA GLY A 47 -18.85 2.07 -2.30
C GLY A 47 -18.12 3.41 -2.42
N LEU A 48 -17.13 3.65 -1.56
CA LEU A 48 -16.36 4.90 -1.46
C LEU A 48 -14.95 4.77 -2.07
N VAL A 49 -14.59 3.58 -2.55
CA VAL A 49 -13.28 3.28 -3.12
C VAL A 49 -13.13 3.91 -4.49
N VAL A 50 -12.13 4.78 -4.62
CA VAL A 50 -11.71 5.41 -5.88
C VAL A 50 -10.74 4.50 -6.63
N SER A 51 -9.77 3.93 -5.91
CA SER A 51 -8.76 3.04 -6.50
C SER A 51 -8.27 2.01 -5.48
N SER A 52 -7.77 0.86 -5.96
CA SER A 52 -7.27 -0.20 -5.11
C SER A 52 -6.16 -0.99 -5.77
N LEU A 53 -5.08 -1.22 -5.03
CA LEU A 53 -3.98 -2.12 -5.36
C LEU A 53 -3.94 -3.22 -4.32
N ILE A 54 -3.78 -4.48 -4.76
CA ILE A 54 -3.72 -5.62 -3.84
C ILE A 54 -2.60 -6.59 -4.22
N ALA A 55 -1.84 -7.00 -3.22
CA ALA A 55 -0.90 -8.10 -3.28
C ALA A 55 -1.42 -9.23 -2.39
N MET A 56 -1.59 -10.43 -2.95
CA MET A 56 -2.14 -11.59 -2.24
C MET A 56 -1.14 -12.74 -2.17
N ASP A 57 -1.20 -13.48 -1.07
CA ASP A 57 -0.65 -14.83 -0.95
C ASP A 57 -1.77 -15.86 -1.15
N GLU A 58 -1.68 -16.65 -2.24
CA GLU A 58 -2.73 -17.54 -2.73
C GLU A 58 -3.06 -18.69 -1.77
N GLY A 59 -2.15 -19.04 -0.85
CA GLY A 59 -2.31 -20.20 0.02
C GLY A 59 -3.03 -19.94 1.35
N ALA A 60 -2.98 -18.70 1.87
CA ALA A 60 -3.30 -18.44 3.28
C ALA A 60 -4.27 -17.27 3.52
N GLY A 61 -4.77 -16.64 2.45
CA GLY A 61 -5.68 -15.49 2.55
C GLY A 61 -5.03 -14.26 3.20
N HIS A 62 -3.70 -14.19 3.15
CA HIS A 62 -2.94 -13.01 3.55
C HIS A 62 -2.91 -12.04 2.38
N TYR A 63 -3.05 -10.76 2.68
CA TYR A 63 -2.96 -9.73 1.66
C TYR A 63 -2.42 -8.43 2.22
N VAL A 64 -1.91 -7.62 1.32
CA VAL A 64 -1.61 -6.21 1.55
C VAL A 64 -2.40 -5.45 0.49
N ARG A 65 -3.24 -4.52 0.90
CA ARG A 65 -4.10 -3.71 0.04
C ARG A 65 -3.84 -2.24 0.30
N LEU A 66 -3.61 -1.45 -0.74
CA LEU A 66 -3.62 0.00 -0.68
C LEU A 66 -4.89 0.47 -1.38
N VAL A 67 -5.69 1.26 -0.68
CA VAL A 67 -6.97 1.77 -1.15
C VAL A 67 -6.96 3.28 -1.09
N GLU A 68 -7.47 3.91 -2.13
CA GLU A 68 -7.86 5.32 -2.10
C GLU A 68 -9.37 5.38 -1.97
N GLN A 69 -9.87 6.16 -1.02
CA GLN A 69 -11.29 6.34 -0.78
C GLN A 69 -11.61 7.81 -0.46
N GLU A 70 -12.81 8.23 -0.82
CA GLU A 70 -13.32 9.57 -0.53
C GLU A 70 -14.63 9.50 0.22
N TYR A 71 -14.76 10.28 1.29
CA TYR A 71 -15.94 10.29 2.13
C TYR A 71 -16.17 11.66 2.77
N ASP A 72 -17.43 11.98 3.06
CA ASP A 72 -17.80 13.20 3.78
C ASP A 72 -17.61 13.02 5.29
N ASP A 73 -17.23 14.08 6.01
CA ASP A 73 -17.12 14.04 7.46
C ASP A 73 -18.50 13.81 8.10
N GLU A 74 -18.58 12.83 9.01
CA GLU A 74 -19.84 12.47 9.68
C GLU A 74 -20.44 13.63 10.48
N ASN A 75 -19.60 14.57 10.94
CA ASN A 75 -20.02 15.72 11.74
C ASN A 75 -20.23 16.98 10.90
N ASP A 76 -19.64 17.04 9.70
CA ASP A 76 -19.72 18.19 8.80
C ASP A 76 -19.69 17.74 7.32
N PRO A 77 -20.85 17.54 6.68
CA PRO A 77 -20.93 17.10 5.29
C PRO A 77 -20.35 18.09 4.26
N GLU A 78 -19.96 19.31 4.67
CA GLU A 78 -19.25 20.25 3.79
C GLU A 78 -17.75 19.92 3.68
N ILE A 79 -17.23 19.05 4.54
CA ILE A 79 -15.84 18.60 4.54
C ILE A 79 -15.77 17.20 3.94
N ALA A 80 -15.15 17.09 2.77
CA ALA A 80 -14.79 15.80 2.17
C ALA A 80 -13.32 15.46 2.48
N TRP A 81 -13.08 14.20 2.81
CA TRP A 81 -11.78 13.62 3.07
C TRP A 81 -11.36 12.70 1.93
N HIS A 82 -10.07 12.74 1.59
CA HIS A 82 -9.41 11.73 0.79
C HIS A 82 -8.47 10.93 1.69
N ASP A 83 -8.56 9.60 1.60
CA ASP A 83 -7.84 8.68 2.48
C ASP A 83 -7.10 7.63 1.65
N TRP A 84 -5.78 7.58 1.82
CA TRP A 84 -4.95 6.47 1.39
C TRP A 84 -4.86 5.47 2.54
N THR A 85 -5.62 4.38 2.44
CA THR A 85 -5.69 3.33 3.45
C THR A 85 -4.81 2.14 3.07
N LEU A 86 -3.82 1.84 3.91
CA LEU A 86 -3.07 0.58 3.84
C LEU A 86 -3.71 -0.44 4.77
N GLU A 87 -4.11 -1.58 4.22
CA GLU A 87 -4.66 -2.71 4.97
C GLU A 87 -3.76 -3.95 4.81
N ILE A 88 -3.28 -4.48 5.94
CA ILE A 88 -2.45 -5.67 6.01
C ILE A 88 -3.22 -6.78 6.72
N ARG A 89 -3.52 -7.87 6.01
CA ARG A 89 -4.13 -9.08 6.57
C ARG A 89 -3.09 -10.17 6.78
N ILE A 90 -2.85 -10.52 8.05
CA ILE A 90 -2.07 -11.70 8.43
C ILE A 90 -2.98 -12.63 9.24
N GLY A 91 -3.33 -13.77 8.63
CA GLY A 91 -4.33 -14.69 9.15
C GLY A 91 -5.70 -14.02 9.26
N ARG A 92 -6.18 -13.83 10.49
CA ARG A 92 -7.48 -13.19 10.79
C ARG A 92 -7.36 -11.73 11.21
N VAL A 93 -6.16 -11.26 11.51
CA VAL A 93 -5.94 -9.91 12.03
C VAL A 93 -5.68 -8.97 10.87
N LEU A 94 -6.40 -7.86 10.86
CA LEU A 94 -6.15 -6.72 10.02
C LEU A 94 -5.39 -5.66 10.81
N THR A 95 -4.40 -5.06 10.19
CA THR A 95 -3.75 -3.84 10.66
C THR A 95 -3.89 -2.80 9.58
N THR A 96 -4.46 -1.66 9.94
CA THR A 96 -4.88 -0.64 9.01
C THR A 96 -4.24 0.69 9.39
N GLY A 97 -3.67 1.37 8.39
CA GLY A 97 -3.11 2.71 8.52
C GLY A 97 -3.77 3.64 7.54
N HIS A 98 -4.08 4.85 7.99
CA HIS A 98 -4.78 5.88 7.23
C HIS A 98 -3.87 7.09 7.06
N TRP A 99 -3.74 7.57 5.83
CA TRP A 99 -3.15 8.86 5.50
C TRP A 99 -4.27 9.71 4.92
N GLN A 100 -4.71 10.72 5.67
CA GLN A 100 -5.95 11.44 5.38
C GLN A 100 -5.67 12.92 5.16
N ALA A 101 -6.22 13.48 4.09
CA ALA A 101 -6.16 14.90 3.79
C ALA A 101 -7.54 15.40 3.30
N PRO A 102 -7.94 16.65 3.60
CA PRO A 102 -9.16 17.21 3.04
C PRO A 102 -9.08 17.28 1.51
N VAL A 103 -10.19 17.07 0.80
CA VAL A 103 -10.22 17.09 -0.67
C VAL A 103 -9.83 18.46 -1.24
N GLY A 104 -10.22 19.53 -0.56
CA GLY A 104 -9.81 20.91 -0.88
C GLY A 104 -8.46 21.34 -0.30
N GLY A 105 -7.67 20.40 0.24
CA GLY A 105 -6.40 20.65 0.93
C GLY A 105 -5.28 21.10 -0.01
N ALA A 106 -4.10 21.36 0.57
CA ALA A 106 -2.94 21.76 -0.22
C ALA A 106 -2.41 20.58 -1.06
N LEU A 107 -2.08 20.83 -2.33
CA LEU A 107 -1.55 19.78 -3.22
C LEU A 107 -0.29 19.10 -2.67
N LEU A 108 0.58 19.86 -1.99
CA LEU A 108 1.79 19.31 -1.38
C LEU A 108 1.47 18.34 -0.23
N GLU A 109 0.41 18.59 0.52
CA GLU A 109 -0.06 17.72 1.59
C GLU A 109 -0.64 16.43 1.02
N TRP A 110 -1.45 16.53 -0.03
CA TRP A 110 -1.94 15.39 -0.81
C TRP A 110 -0.80 14.51 -1.33
N GLU A 111 0.17 15.12 -2.03
CA GLU A 111 1.33 14.41 -2.57
C GLU A 111 2.17 13.74 -1.48
N TRP A 112 2.24 14.33 -0.29
CA TRP A 112 2.95 13.76 0.84
C TRP A 112 2.23 12.52 1.37
N HIS A 113 0.92 12.61 1.64
CA HIS A 113 0.13 11.49 2.15
C HIS A 113 0.13 10.30 1.19
N ALA A 114 -0.12 10.56 -0.11
CA ALA A 114 -0.07 9.53 -1.15
C ALA A 114 1.29 8.83 -1.16
N ARG A 115 2.39 9.59 -1.14
CA ARG A 115 3.75 9.05 -1.20
C ARG A 115 4.10 8.23 0.04
N GLU A 116 3.67 8.63 1.22
CA GLU A 116 3.90 7.87 2.45
C GLU A 116 3.12 6.56 2.46
N ALA A 117 1.84 6.58 2.05
CA ALA A 117 1.02 5.38 1.93
C ALA A 117 1.56 4.41 0.88
N GLU A 118 2.01 4.90 -0.29
CA GLU A 118 2.66 4.09 -1.32
C GLU A 118 3.96 3.43 -0.83
N GLN A 119 4.81 4.17 -0.11
CA GLN A 119 6.04 3.63 0.48
C GLN A 119 5.72 2.55 1.52
N ALA A 120 4.70 2.77 2.34
CA ALA A 120 4.24 1.80 3.32
C ALA A 120 3.73 0.52 2.65
N PHE A 121 2.94 0.65 1.58
CA PHE A 121 2.47 -0.47 0.76
C PHE A 121 3.62 -1.27 0.13
N GLU A 122 4.57 -0.58 -0.50
CA GLU A 122 5.75 -1.21 -1.11
C GLU A 122 6.54 -2.04 -0.08
N ARG A 123 6.80 -1.47 1.10
CA ARG A 123 7.50 -2.17 2.19
C ARG A 123 6.69 -3.32 2.76
N ALA A 124 5.38 -3.14 2.92
CA ALA A 124 4.48 -4.17 3.45
C ALA A 124 4.39 -5.39 2.52
N CYS A 125 4.48 -5.21 1.20
CA CYS A 125 4.43 -6.32 0.25
C CYS A 125 5.56 -7.35 0.43
N VAL A 126 6.69 -6.94 1.03
CA VAL A 126 7.79 -7.85 1.38
C VAL A 126 7.35 -8.93 2.38
N LEU A 127 6.37 -8.64 3.24
CA LEU A 127 5.79 -9.61 4.18
C LEU A 127 5.17 -10.81 3.45
N LEU A 128 4.74 -10.63 2.20
CA LEU A 128 4.18 -11.68 1.34
C LEU A 128 5.20 -12.22 0.32
N GLY A 129 6.48 -11.86 0.48
CA GLY A 129 7.53 -12.19 -0.50
C GLY A 129 7.32 -11.54 -1.86
N ARG A 130 6.57 -10.44 -1.93
CA ARG A 130 6.31 -9.68 -3.16
C ARG A 130 7.23 -8.45 -3.20
N ARG A 131 7.51 -8.00 -4.43
CA ARG A 131 8.20 -6.74 -4.69
C ARG A 131 7.30 -5.87 -5.53
N VAL A 132 7.17 -4.60 -5.16
CA VAL A 132 6.40 -3.60 -5.91
C VAL A 132 7.41 -2.70 -6.61
N SER A 133 7.15 -2.33 -7.86
CA SER A 133 7.96 -1.34 -8.59
C SER A 133 7.06 -0.27 -9.17
N ARG A 134 7.46 1.00 -9.03
CA ARG A 134 6.77 2.13 -9.68
C ARG A 134 6.94 2.04 -11.20
N GLY A 135 5.83 2.14 -11.93
CA GLY A 135 5.82 2.05 -13.40
C GLY A 135 5.40 3.35 -14.07
N LEU A 136 5.92 3.59 -15.28
CA LEU A 136 5.44 4.60 -16.22
C LEU A 136 4.87 3.86 -17.44
N VAL A 137 3.65 4.21 -17.87
CA VAL A 137 3.04 3.62 -19.08
C VAL A 137 2.78 4.72 -20.10
N VAL A 138 3.38 4.56 -21.28
CA VAL A 138 3.11 5.37 -22.47
C VAL A 138 2.20 4.56 -23.38
N VAL A 139 1.02 5.09 -23.70
CA VAL A 139 0.07 4.46 -24.63
C VAL A 139 0.38 4.94 -26.05
N GLU A 140 0.74 4.02 -26.93
CA GLU A 140 0.93 4.34 -28.35
C GLU A 140 -0.43 4.56 -29.05
N PRO A 141 -0.58 5.57 -29.92
CA PRO A 141 -1.84 5.79 -30.63
C PRO A 141 -2.14 4.63 -31.60
N GLN A 142 -3.35 4.09 -31.53
CA GLN A 142 -3.86 3.18 -32.57
C GLN A 142 -4.10 3.99 -33.86
N GLN A 143 -3.23 3.84 -34.85
CA GLN A 143 -3.46 4.26 -36.24
C GLN A 143 -2.91 3.16 -37.16
N SER A 144 -3.63 2.64 -38.16
CA SER A 144 -4.92 2.99 -38.76
C SER A 144 -5.47 1.77 -39.52
N GLU A 145 -6.79 1.56 -39.57
CA GLU A 145 -7.37 0.67 -40.59
C GLU A 145 -7.06 1.22 -41.99
N GLY A 146 -6.15 0.56 -42.70
CA GLY A 146 -6.04 0.70 -44.15
C GLY A 146 -7.25 0.03 -44.83
N PRO A 147 -7.78 0.59 -45.92
CA PRO A 147 -9.13 0.26 -46.41
C PRO A 147 -9.24 -1.19 -46.86
N VAL A 148 -10.36 -1.83 -46.47
CA VAL A 148 -10.77 -3.17 -46.94
C VAL A 148 -10.96 -3.14 -48.45
N ARG A 149 -10.02 -3.73 -49.21
CA ARG A 149 -10.26 -4.05 -50.62
C ARG A 149 -10.84 -5.45 -50.74
N SER A 150 -12.16 -5.52 -50.81
CA SER A 150 -12.90 -6.69 -51.29
C SER A 150 -13.67 -6.32 -52.56
N THR A 151 -13.23 -6.84 -53.71
CA THR A 151 -14.13 -7.17 -54.83
C THR A 151 -13.50 -8.31 -55.62
N ARG A 152 -14.00 -9.53 -55.42
CA ARG A 152 -13.97 -10.59 -56.44
C ARG A 152 -15.38 -10.67 -57.03
N HIS A 153 -15.49 -10.48 -58.33
CA HIS A 153 -16.61 -10.88 -59.16
C HIS A 153 -16.08 -11.81 -60.24
#